data_AF-A0A9W7BA34-F1
#
_entry.id   AF-A0A9W7BA34-F1
#
_cell.length_a   1.000
_cell.length_b   1.000
_cell.length_c   1.000
_cell.angle_alpha   90.00
_cell.angle_beta   90.00
_cell.angle_gamma   90.00
#
_symmetry.space_group_name_H-M   'P 1'
#
loop_
_entity.id
_entity.type
_entity.pdbx_description
1 polymer ?
#
loop_
_entity_poly.entity_id
_entity_poly.type
_entity_poly.pdbx_seq_one_letter_code
_entity_poly.pdbx_strand_id
1 'polypeptide(L)'
;MRVKCRVNGLTFFVPCGDGEQSLKWLSLVAAQQYDLRKPSGRSRSREQSNSKRGFFLPMDVKSGKGGKMNNPDAKINECFSDGAEVMVELQETVEVDSIGAPVLSDWQQKCFCVGEASQLRLKAEALRKEEEKKKMLAKMALENRKKYEMNMVVSSSIDYTMAEMGLENSAYDWNAIVEVIAGSSQKDQDELEEYFHEAYPILDEIFMHYAGEKKKDSGSESKISFAEYSHFLHSVRVYHAYRDLQTIKDCVLEAKRRLVAASQSKHADEPTEEFMTKEEFFACMIYLSIQKLEGTKRSSGCLREVVDKFIEPHWTEGRAEDKTRVLMDSDRVTKMLGDSWPYLKQVYNFYVQTDTRVMTQDTFGNVMKDAGLLMRNPGEQADAAEDRMSSLTLNAFFGAQGFPARQLELAELVFAEFLEATCRLSVESLSQQTTNFEKFQLGLDALLDLRRNMR
;
A
#
# COMPACT_ATOMS: atom_id res chain seq x y z
N MET A 1 48.38 2.57 19.92
CA MET A 1 47.41 1.96 19.00
C MET A 1 47.83 2.19 17.56
N ARG A 2 47.68 1.17 16.70
CA ARG A 2 47.88 1.17 15.26
C ARG A 2 46.74 0.41 14.60
N VAL A 3 46.28 0.87 13.43
CA VAL A 3 45.21 0.23 12.67
C VAL A 3 45.75 -0.16 11.29
N LYS A 4 45.36 -1.34 10.80
CA LYS A 4 45.72 -1.82 9.47
C LYS A 4 44.67 -1.34 8.46
N CYS A 5 45.01 -0.37 7.63
CA CYS A 5 44.12 0.19 6.63
C CYS A 5 44.32 -0.51 5.27
N ARG A 6 43.22 -0.90 4.63
CA ARG A 6 43.16 -1.41 3.25
C ARG A 6 42.44 -0.40 2.37
N VAL A 7 43.10 0.05 1.31
CA VAL A 7 42.60 1.09 0.39
C VAL A 7 42.96 0.70 -1.04
N ASN A 8 41.94 0.42 -1.87
CA ASN A 8 42.09 0.02 -3.29
C ASN A 8 43.22 -1.00 -3.54
N GLY A 9 43.25 -2.07 -2.74
CA GLY A 9 44.24 -3.15 -2.84
C GLY A 9 45.58 -2.91 -2.15
N LEU A 10 45.90 -1.66 -1.75
CA LEU A 10 47.06 -1.36 -0.91
C LEU A 10 46.72 -1.54 0.56
N THR A 11 47.68 -2.07 1.34
CA THR A 11 47.52 -2.28 2.77
C THR A 11 48.68 -1.66 3.52
N PHE A 12 48.39 -0.92 4.59
CA PHE A 12 49.41 -0.29 5.41
C PHE A 12 48.92 0.01 6.82
N PHE A 13 49.86 0.19 7.75
CA PHE A 13 49.55 0.57 9.12
C PHE A 13 49.49 2.10 9.29
N VAL A 14 48.46 2.56 9.98
CA VAL A 14 48.32 3.95 10.44
C VAL A 14 48.54 3.97 11.95
N PRO A 15 49.55 4.70 12.46
CA PRO A 15 49.72 4.90 13.90
C PRO A 15 48.66 5.87 14.41
N CYS A 16 47.88 5.46 15.41
CA CYS A 16 46.77 6.23 15.98
C CYS A 16 47.03 6.71 17.41
N GLY A 17 48.25 6.60 17.94
CA GLY A 17 48.54 7.04 19.31
C GLY A 17 47.68 6.32 20.35
N ASP A 18 46.90 7.08 21.11
CA ASP A 18 45.89 6.63 22.09
C ASP A 18 44.53 6.22 21.47
N GLY A 19 44.31 6.53 20.19
CA GLY A 19 43.07 6.25 19.47
C GLY A 19 41.96 7.29 19.69
N GLU A 20 42.30 8.46 20.26
CA GLU A 20 41.36 9.56 20.52
C GLU A 20 40.96 10.36 19.26
N GLN A 21 41.54 10.03 18.10
CA GLN A 21 41.17 10.64 16.84
C GLN A 21 39.88 10.02 16.30
N SER A 22 39.16 10.76 15.46
CA SER A 22 37.89 10.30 14.91
C SER A 22 38.07 9.38 13.70
N LEU A 23 37.03 8.62 13.35
CA LEU A 23 37.01 7.82 12.12
C LEU A 23 37.15 8.68 10.86
N LYS A 24 36.62 9.91 10.87
CA LYS A 24 36.84 10.91 9.82
C LYS A 24 38.33 11.18 9.63
N TRP A 25 39.07 11.43 10.71
CA TRP A 25 40.52 11.63 10.65
C TRP A 25 41.23 10.41 10.07
N LEU A 26 40.89 9.21 10.56
CA LEU A 26 41.48 7.96 10.07
C LEU A 26 41.29 7.78 8.56
N SER A 27 40.08 8.04 8.07
CA SER A 27 39.73 7.91 6.65
C SER A 27 40.54 8.87 5.75
N LEU A 28 40.76 10.10 6.21
CA LEU A 28 41.55 11.11 5.50
C LEU A 28 43.04 10.77 5.48
N VAL A 29 43.58 10.32 6.62
CA VAL A 29 44.99 9.88 6.71
C VAL A 29 45.22 8.66 5.82
N ALA A 30 44.27 7.71 5.79
CA ALA A 30 44.34 6.57 4.89
C ALA A 30 44.33 6.99 3.41
N ALA A 31 43.47 7.93 3.03
CA ALA A 31 43.44 8.48 1.67
C ALA A 31 44.77 9.15 1.29
N GLN A 32 45.35 9.95 2.19
CA GLN A 32 46.64 10.61 1.97
C GLN A 32 47.79 9.59 1.85
N GLN A 33 47.82 8.57 2.71
CA GLN A 33 48.84 7.52 2.66
C GLN A 33 48.74 6.68 1.39
N TYR A 34 47.51 6.44 0.90
CA TYR A 34 47.29 5.82 -0.39
C TYR A 34 47.86 6.69 -1.52
N ASP A 35 47.60 8.00 -1.51
CA ASP A 35 48.10 8.94 -2.52
C ASP A 35 49.63 8.97 -2.59
N LEU A 36 50.31 8.90 -1.45
CA LEU A 36 51.77 8.86 -1.36
C LEU A 36 52.38 7.52 -1.82
N ARG A 37 51.64 6.41 -1.69
CA ARG A 37 52.13 5.06 -1.96
C ARG A 37 51.70 4.50 -3.30
N LYS A 38 50.70 5.10 -3.96
CA LYS A 38 50.29 4.68 -5.29
C LYS A 38 51.49 4.80 -6.25
N PRO A 39 51.74 3.82 -7.13
CA PRO A 39 52.85 3.89 -8.08
C PRO A 39 52.71 5.13 -8.98
N SER A 40 53.53 6.16 -8.76
CA SER A 40 53.57 7.34 -9.61
C SER A 40 54.52 7.08 -10.78
N GLY A 41 54.05 6.28 -11.75
CA GLY A 41 54.72 6.19 -13.03
C GLY A 41 54.84 7.59 -13.64
N ARG A 42 56.01 7.94 -14.18
CA ARG A 42 56.27 9.21 -14.89
C ARG A 42 55.40 9.22 -16.15
N SER A 43 54.15 9.63 -16.00
CA SER A 43 53.16 9.62 -17.07
C SER A 43 53.59 10.62 -18.14
N ARG A 44 53.59 10.18 -19.40
CA ARG A 44 54.01 11.02 -20.52
C ARG A 44 53.01 12.16 -20.66
N SER A 45 53.54 13.38 -20.74
CA SER A 45 52.82 14.67 -20.70
C SER A 45 51.74 14.89 -21.79
N ARG A 46 51.41 13.88 -22.60
CA ARG A 46 50.43 13.97 -23.70
C ARG A 46 49.14 13.18 -23.49
N GLU A 47 49.03 12.39 -22.42
CA GLU A 47 47.81 11.60 -22.12
C GLU A 47 47.04 12.06 -20.86
N GLN A 48 47.50 13.10 -20.16
CA GLN A 48 46.97 13.48 -18.85
C GLN A 48 46.24 14.84 -18.80
N SER A 49 45.29 15.12 -19.69
CA SER A 49 44.34 16.22 -19.43
C SER A 49 43.18 15.82 -18.52
N ASN A 50 42.87 14.52 -18.39
CA ASN A 50 41.75 14.03 -17.57
C ASN A 50 42.12 13.14 -16.37
N SER A 51 43.40 12.83 -16.14
CA SER A 51 43.82 11.96 -15.03
C SER A 51 44.34 12.73 -13.80
N LYS A 52 43.41 13.00 -12.89
CA LYS A 52 43.55 12.85 -11.42
C LYS A 52 44.79 13.48 -10.74
N ARG A 53 44.97 14.81 -10.84
CA ARG A 53 45.63 15.60 -9.78
C ARG A 53 44.56 16.18 -8.84
N GLY A 54 43.93 15.30 -8.07
CA GLY A 54 42.89 15.68 -7.11
C GLY A 54 43.13 14.97 -5.77
N PHE A 55 42.70 15.62 -4.69
CA PHE A 55 42.65 15.01 -3.38
C PHE A 55 41.63 13.86 -3.38
N PHE A 56 42.03 12.66 -2.95
CA PHE A 56 41.08 11.56 -2.81
C PHE A 56 40.17 11.81 -1.61
N LEU A 57 38.86 11.80 -1.85
CA LEU A 57 37.87 11.87 -0.78
C LEU A 57 37.43 10.46 -0.38
N PRO A 58 37.42 10.12 0.92
CA PRO A 58 36.82 8.88 1.40
C PRO A 58 35.34 8.83 1.06
N MET A 59 34.89 7.73 0.45
CA MET A 59 33.51 7.45 0.08
C MET A 59 32.79 6.59 1.13
N ASP A 60 33.49 5.65 1.75
CA ASP A 60 32.96 4.77 2.80
C ASP A 60 34.09 4.24 3.70
N VAL A 61 33.75 3.83 4.92
CA VAL A 61 34.65 3.20 5.89
C VAL A 61 34.00 1.93 6.45
N LYS A 62 34.68 0.80 6.32
CA LYS A 62 34.19 -0.52 6.74
C LYS A 62 35.16 -1.17 7.71
N SER A 63 34.62 -1.89 8.69
CA SER A 63 35.39 -2.82 9.51
C SER A 63 35.92 -3.97 8.65
N GLY A 64 37.04 -4.59 9.03
CA GLY A 64 37.58 -5.79 8.37
C GLY A 64 36.61 -6.97 8.31
N LYS A 65 35.56 -6.98 9.15
CA LYS A 65 34.45 -7.95 9.11
C LYS A 65 33.32 -7.58 8.13
N GLY A 66 33.45 -6.49 7.36
CA GLY A 66 32.47 -6.02 6.38
C GLY A 66 31.37 -5.10 6.93
N GLY A 67 31.35 -4.82 8.24
CA GLY A 67 30.38 -3.88 8.83
C GLY A 67 30.68 -2.43 8.44
N LYS A 68 29.68 -1.72 7.91
CA LYS A 68 29.78 -0.29 7.57
C LYS A 68 29.86 0.57 8.84
N MET A 69 30.76 1.55 8.85
CA MET A 69 30.86 2.53 9.92
C MET A 69 30.05 3.77 9.55
N ASN A 70 29.06 4.11 10.38
CA ASN A 70 28.07 5.13 10.03
C ASN A 70 28.27 6.47 10.77
N ASN A 71 29.19 6.55 11.74
CA ASN A 71 29.44 7.73 12.55
C ASN A 71 30.90 8.21 12.36
N PRO A 72 31.14 9.26 11.56
CA PRO A 72 32.49 9.77 11.34
C PRO A 72 33.18 10.36 12.56
N ASP A 73 32.44 10.81 13.57
CA ASP A 73 32.98 11.45 14.78
C ASP A 73 33.33 10.45 15.89
N ALA A 74 32.94 9.18 15.73
CA ALA A 74 33.29 8.11 16.67
C ALA A 74 34.81 7.98 16.82
N LYS A 75 35.26 7.65 18.04
CA LYS A 75 36.69 7.51 18.33
C LYS A 75 37.22 6.17 17.82
N ILE A 76 38.48 6.15 17.40
CA ILE A 76 39.11 4.94 16.88
C ILE A 76 39.21 3.86 17.97
N ASN A 77 39.55 4.23 19.20
CA ASN A 77 39.67 3.30 20.33
C ASN A 77 38.33 2.70 20.80
N GLU A 78 37.21 3.39 20.56
CA GLU A 78 35.85 2.87 20.81
C GLU A 78 35.42 1.86 19.73
N CYS A 79 35.89 2.05 18.50
CA CYS A 79 35.44 1.27 17.34
C CYS A 79 36.37 0.08 17.01
N PHE A 80 37.64 0.16 17.38
CA PHE A 80 38.66 -0.79 16.96
C PHE A 80 39.63 -1.15 18.09
N SER A 81 40.17 -2.37 18.03
CA SER A 81 41.29 -2.80 18.86
C SER A 81 42.64 -2.55 18.17
N ASP A 82 43.73 -2.55 18.92
CA ASP A 82 45.08 -2.43 18.34
C ASP A 82 45.34 -3.53 17.31
N GLY A 83 45.82 -3.14 16.13
CA GLY A 83 46.05 -4.04 14.99
C GLY A 83 44.82 -4.42 14.17
N ALA A 84 43.62 -3.91 14.50
CA ALA A 84 42.40 -4.20 13.74
C ALA A 84 42.50 -3.77 12.27
N GLU A 85 41.77 -4.46 11.40
CA GLU A 85 41.70 -4.16 9.97
C GLU A 85 40.51 -3.25 9.65
N VAL A 86 40.76 -2.21 8.85
CA VAL A 86 39.78 -1.22 8.39
C VAL A 86 39.92 -1.04 6.89
N MET A 87 38.81 -1.05 6.18
CA MET A 87 38.76 -0.81 4.73
C MET A 87 38.23 0.60 4.48
N VAL A 88 38.96 1.40 3.71
CA VAL A 88 38.53 2.74 3.30
C VAL A 88 38.37 2.74 1.79
N GLU A 89 37.18 3.08 1.33
CA GLU A 89 36.85 3.20 -0.09
C GLU A 89 37.02 4.67 -0.50
N LEU A 90 37.71 4.93 -1.60
CA LEU A 90 37.97 6.28 -2.09
C LEU A 90 37.08 6.58 -3.30
N GLN A 91 36.63 7.82 -3.42
CA GLN A 91 35.91 8.29 -4.60
C GLN A 91 36.85 8.37 -5.80
N GLU A 92 36.56 7.59 -6.85
CA GLU A 92 37.36 7.57 -8.07
C GLU A 92 36.91 8.58 -9.13
N THR A 93 35.62 8.90 -9.13
CA THR A 93 34.93 9.80 -10.06
C THR A 93 34.02 10.76 -9.27
N VAL A 94 34.07 12.04 -9.63
CA VAL A 94 33.16 13.04 -9.08
C VAL A 94 31.94 13.10 -9.99
N GLU A 95 30.85 12.51 -9.54
CA GLU A 95 29.55 12.64 -10.20
C GLU A 95 29.00 14.04 -9.93
N VAL A 96 28.39 14.65 -10.95
CA VAL A 96 27.75 15.96 -10.84
C VAL A 96 26.27 15.82 -11.10
N ASP A 97 25.47 16.55 -10.32
CA ASP A 97 24.01 16.60 -10.49
C ASP A 97 23.61 17.49 -11.69
N SER A 98 22.29 17.61 -11.91
CA SER A 98 21.72 18.40 -13.01
C SER A 98 22.01 19.91 -12.92
N ILE A 99 22.48 20.41 -11.77
CA ILE A 99 22.89 21.81 -11.57
C ILE A 99 24.42 21.96 -11.58
N GLY A 100 25.16 20.89 -11.86
CA GLY A 100 26.62 20.88 -11.92
C GLY A 100 27.32 20.83 -10.55
N ALA A 101 26.59 20.55 -9.47
CA ALA A 101 27.16 20.38 -8.14
C ALA A 101 27.61 18.93 -7.90
N PRO A 102 28.69 18.69 -7.13
CA PRO A 102 29.19 17.35 -6.88
C PRO A 102 28.23 16.55 -5.99
N VAL A 103 27.93 15.32 -6.41
CA VAL A 103 27.17 14.33 -5.64
C VAL A 103 28.08 13.73 -4.58
N LEU A 104 27.70 13.91 -3.31
CA LEU A 104 28.45 13.43 -2.15
C LEU A 104 27.85 12.13 -1.63
N SER A 105 28.70 11.15 -1.29
CA SER A 105 28.25 9.92 -0.62
C SER A 105 27.73 10.20 0.80
N ASP A 106 26.95 9.28 1.35
CA ASP A 106 26.43 9.38 2.73
C ASP A 106 27.54 9.65 3.77
N TRP A 107 28.69 8.98 3.61
CA TRP A 107 29.85 9.20 4.47
C TRP A 107 30.41 10.62 4.32
N GLN A 108 30.55 11.10 3.08
CA GLN A 108 31.07 12.44 2.79
C GLN A 108 30.13 13.52 3.32
N GLN A 109 28.82 13.33 3.17
CA GLN A 109 27.83 14.22 3.76
C GLN A 109 28.01 14.30 5.27
N LYS A 110 28.05 13.17 5.96
CA LYS A 110 28.27 13.16 7.42
C LYS A 110 29.62 13.78 7.83
N CYS A 111 30.67 13.59 7.03
CA CYS A 111 32.00 14.12 7.32
C CYS A 111 32.11 15.63 7.11
N PHE A 112 31.51 16.17 6.03
CA PHE A 112 31.84 17.52 5.53
C PHE A 112 30.64 18.47 5.51
N CYS A 113 29.41 17.98 5.64
CA CYS A 113 28.18 18.77 5.59
C CYS A 113 27.65 19.17 6.97
N VAL A 114 28.54 19.53 7.90
CA VAL A 114 28.20 19.81 9.31
C VAL A 114 27.70 21.24 9.58
N GLY A 115 27.65 22.10 8.56
CA GLY A 115 27.27 23.52 8.67
C GLY A 115 25.84 23.84 8.22
N GLU A 116 25.32 24.99 8.68
CA GLU A 116 23.95 25.49 8.40
C GLU A 116 23.63 25.57 6.90
N ALA A 117 24.57 26.06 6.09
CA ALA A 117 24.42 26.13 4.63
C ALA A 117 24.22 24.75 3.98
N SER A 118 24.84 23.71 4.55
CA SER A 118 24.69 22.35 4.02
C SER A 118 23.38 21.69 4.46
N GLN A 119 22.89 22.01 5.67
CA GLN A 119 21.58 21.56 6.11
C GLN A 119 20.46 22.17 5.27
N LEU A 120 20.58 23.45 4.89
CA LEU A 120 19.64 24.10 3.97
C LEU A 120 19.62 23.43 2.59
N ARG A 121 20.79 23.04 2.06
CA ARG A 121 20.89 22.32 0.77
C ARG A 121 20.20 20.96 0.82
N LEU A 122 20.44 20.18 1.89
CA LEU A 122 19.79 18.87 2.09
C LEU A 122 18.27 19.00 2.23
N LYS A 123 17.78 20.01 2.96
CA LYS A 123 16.34 20.31 3.08
C LYS A 123 15.72 20.68 1.73
N ALA A 124 16.39 21.51 0.94
CA ALA A 124 15.91 21.91 -0.38
C ALA A 124 15.87 20.72 -1.36
N GLU A 125 16.86 19.83 -1.31
CA GLU A 125 16.86 18.61 -2.13
C GLU A 125 15.75 17.63 -1.71
N ALA A 126 15.52 17.46 -0.41
CA ALA A 126 14.42 16.63 0.11
C ALA A 126 13.06 17.15 -0.36
N LEU A 127 12.83 18.47 -0.29
CA LEU A 127 11.60 19.10 -0.78
C LEU A 127 11.42 18.92 -2.29
N ARG A 128 12.50 19.03 -3.09
CA ARG A 128 12.43 18.78 -4.54
C ARG A 128 12.10 17.33 -4.86
N LYS A 129 12.71 16.37 -4.17
CA LYS A 129 12.40 14.94 -4.35
C LYS A 129 10.96 14.62 -3.97
N GLU A 130 10.44 15.24 -2.91
CA GLU A 130 9.04 15.10 -2.50
C GLU A 130 8.08 15.69 -3.56
N GLU A 131 8.39 16.86 -4.11
CA GLU A 131 7.59 17.48 -5.17
C GLU A 131 7.63 16.67 -6.48
N GLU A 132 8.79 16.14 -6.86
CA GLU A 132 8.93 15.25 -8.02
C GLU A 132 8.17 13.93 -7.83
N LYS A 133 8.24 13.33 -6.63
CA LYS A 133 7.46 12.14 -6.28
C LYS A 133 5.96 12.43 -6.39
N LYS A 134 5.50 13.59 -5.89
CA LYS A 134 4.10 14.02 -5.99
C LYS A 134 3.66 14.22 -7.44
N LYS A 135 4.50 14.84 -8.28
CA LYS A 135 4.22 14.99 -9.73
C LYS A 135 4.19 13.65 -10.46
N MET A 136 5.08 12.72 -10.12
CA MET A 136 5.10 11.37 -10.69
C MET A 136 3.85 10.57 -10.30
N LEU A 137 3.44 10.63 -9.03
CA LEU A 137 2.22 10.00 -8.53
C LEU A 137 0.98 10.58 -9.22
N ALA A 138 0.87 11.90 -9.34
CA ALA A 138 -0.23 12.54 -10.06
C ALA A 138 -0.30 12.13 -11.53
N LYS A 139 0.86 11.96 -12.18
CA LYS A 139 0.93 11.47 -13.57
C LYS A 139 0.51 9.99 -13.68
N MET A 140 0.95 9.14 -12.75
CA MET A 140 0.52 7.73 -12.69
C MET A 140 -0.99 7.61 -12.41
N ALA A 141 -1.54 8.43 -11.53
CA ALA A 141 -2.99 8.48 -11.28
C ALA A 141 -3.77 8.88 -12.54
N LEU A 142 -3.28 9.89 -13.28
CA LEU A 142 -3.87 10.29 -14.55
C LEU A 142 -3.77 9.20 -15.63
N GLU A 143 -2.64 8.48 -15.70
CA GLU A 143 -2.47 7.36 -16.65
C GLU A 143 -3.35 6.17 -16.28
N ASN A 144 -3.50 5.86 -14.98
CA ASN A 144 -4.43 4.84 -14.51
C ASN A 144 -5.88 5.23 -14.81
N ARG A 145 -6.26 6.49 -14.59
CA ARG A 145 -7.58 7.02 -14.98
C ARG A 145 -7.84 6.85 -16.48
N LYS A 146 -6.88 7.24 -17.34
CA LYS A 146 -6.99 7.05 -18.80
C LYS A 146 -7.06 5.57 -19.19
N LYS A 147 -6.32 4.71 -18.50
CA LYS A 147 -6.36 3.26 -18.74
C LYS A 147 -7.72 2.68 -18.34
N TYR A 148 -8.32 3.18 -17.27
CA TYR A 148 -9.67 2.80 -16.83
C TYR A 148 -10.73 3.29 -17.82
N GLU A 149 -10.66 4.55 -18.26
CA GLU A 149 -11.50 5.11 -19.32
C GLU A 149 -11.38 4.28 -20.60
N MET A 150 -10.17 3.91 -21.00
CA MET A 150 -9.92 3.08 -22.18
C MET A 150 -10.39 1.62 -22.01
N ASN A 151 -10.24 1.02 -20.82
CA ASN A 151 -10.75 -0.32 -20.53
C ASN A 151 -12.29 -0.35 -20.48
N MET A 152 -12.93 0.72 -20.04
CA MET A 152 -14.39 0.88 -20.10
C MET A 152 -14.89 1.00 -21.54
N VAL A 153 -14.12 1.66 -22.42
CA VAL A 153 -14.38 1.71 -23.87
C VAL A 153 -14.14 0.35 -24.54
N VAL A 154 -13.12 -0.42 -24.12
CA VAL A 154 -12.78 -1.71 -24.75
C VAL A 154 -13.69 -2.86 -24.28
N SER A 155 -14.15 -2.86 -23.03
CA SER A 155 -15.14 -3.85 -22.56
C SER A 155 -16.53 -3.65 -23.17
N SER A 156 -16.83 -2.44 -23.65
CA SER A 156 -18.04 -2.11 -24.41
C SER A 156 -17.88 -2.28 -25.94
N SER A 157 -16.67 -2.48 -26.45
CA SER A 157 -16.36 -2.53 -27.89
C SER A 157 -16.74 -3.83 -28.63
N ILE A 158 -17.58 -4.69 -28.04
CA ILE A 158 -18.23 -5.79 -28.80
C ILE A 158 -19.60 -5.39 -29.36
N ASP A 159 -20.17 -4.23 -28.99
CA ASP A 159 -21.48 -3.74 -29.47
C ASP A 159 -21.47 -2.30 -30.04
N TYR A 160 -20.34 -1.83 -30.60
CA TYR A 160 -20.10 -0.41 -30.88
C TYR A 160 -20.58 0.15 -32.23
N THR A 161 -21.64 -0.39 -32.86
CA THR A 161 -22.14 0.19 -34.14
C THR A 161 -23.59 0.66 -34.16
N MET A 162 -24.32 0.69 -33.03
CA MET A 162 -25.66 1.33 -32.99
C MET A 162 -25.95 2.19 -31.74
N ALA A 163 -25.00 2.37 -30.82
CA ALA A 163 -25.29 2.93 -29.50
C ALA A 163 -24.99 4.44 -29.32
N GLU A 164 -24.42 5.14 -30.31
CA GLU A 164 -24.05 6.57 -30.19
C GLU A 164 -25.25 7.56 -30.20
N MET A 165 -26.49 7.09 -30.19
CA MET A 165 -27.69 7.94 -30.06
C MET A 165 -28.71 7.45 -29.01
N GLY A 166 -28.34 6.51 -28.12
CA GLY A 166 -29.27 5.93 -27.14
C GLY A 166 -28.66 5.55 -25.78
N LEU A 167 -27.45 6.05 -25.45
CA LEU A 167 -26.61 5.60 -24.34
C LEU A 167 -26.68 6.49 -23.08
N GLU A 168 -27.86 7.01 -22.72
CA GLU A 168 -28.06 7.72 -21.43
C GLU A 168 -28.82 6.91 -20.38
N ASN A 169 -29.28 5.68 -20.66
CA ASN A 169 -30.06 4.90 -19.68
C ASN A 169 -29.27 3.80 -18.95
N SER A 170 -29.03 4.12 -17.67
CA SER A 170 -29.08 3.26 -16.47
C SER A 170 -27.97 2.22 -16.22
N ALA A 171 -26.75 2.67 -15.94
CA ALA A 171 -25.84 1.89 -15.08
C ALA A 171 -26.31 1.88 -13.60
N TYR A 172 -27.26 2.76 -13.26
CA TYR A 172 -27.98 2.89 -12.00
C TYR A 172 -29.30 3.63 -12.24
N ASP A 173 -30.28 3.46 -11.35
CA ASP A 173 -31.55 4.20 -11.38
C ASP A 173 -31.43 5.48 -10.54
N TRP A 174 -31.07 6.59 -11.19
CA TRP A 174 -30.93 7.88 -10.51
C TRP A 174 -32.24 8.35 -9.86
N ASN A 175 -33.38 8.07 -10.50
CA ASN A 175 -34.68 8.49 -9.96
C ASN A 175 -34.97 7.79 -8.63
N ALA A 176 -34.54 6.54 -8.47
CA ALA A 176 -34.65 5.86 -7.18
C ALA A 176 -33.71 6.50 -6.15
N ILE A 177 -32.47 6.84 -6.53
CA ILE A 177 -31.45 7.39 -5.62
C ILE A 177 -31.78 8.83 -5.17
N VAL A 178 -32.26 9.69 -6.06
CA VAL A 178 -32.54 11.11 -5.76
C VAL A 178 -33.67 11.28 -4.73
N GLU A 179 -34.57 10.30 -4.62
CA GLU A 179 -35.65 10.31 -3.63
C GLU A 179 -35.15 10.22 -2.19
N VAL A 180 -33.93 9.72 -1.97
CA VAL A 180 -33.24 9.79 -0.67
C VAL A 180 -33.11 11.23 -0.19
N ILE A 181 -33.01 12.19 -1.12
CA ILE A 181 -32.87 13.62 -0.88
C ILE A 181 -34.10 14.42 -1.32
N ALA A 182 -35.29 13.82 -1.37
CA ALA A 182 -36.54 14.42 -1.88
C ALA A 182 -36.93 15.78 -1.24
N GLY A 183 -36.37 16.14 -0.08
CA GLY A 183 -36.56 17.45 0.56
C GLY A 183 -35.64 18.58 0.06
N SER A 184 -34.70 18.29 -0.83
CA SER A 184 -33.69 19.24 -1.32
C SER A 184 -34.21 20.05 -2.52
N SER A 185 -33.63 21.22 -2.78
CA SER A 185 -34.00 22.02 -3.96
C SER A 185 -33.59 21.32 -5.25
N GLN A 186 -34.33 21.48 -6.35
CA GLN A 186 -33.98 20.94 -7.68
C GLN A 186 -32.52 21.22 -8.07
N LYS A 187 -32.06 22.46 -7.83
CA LYS A 187 -30.66 22.84 -8.08
C LYS A 187 -29.64 21.96 -7.35
N ASP A 188 -29.94 21.56 -6.11
CA ASP A 188 -29.05 20.68 -5.33
C ASP A 188 -29.12 19.24 -5.83
N GLN A 189 -30.29 18.79 -6.29
CA GLN A 189 -30.44 17.48 -6.93
C GLN A 189 -29.63 17.41 -8.24
N ASP A 190 -29.72 18.43 -9.09
CA ASP A 190 -28.94 18.52 -10.34
C ASP A 190 -27.43 18.58 -10.05
N GLU A 191 -27.00 19.40 -9.07
CA GLU A 191 -25.60 19.48 -8.64
C GLU A 191 -25.09 18.15 -8.04
N LEU A 192 -25.96 17.41 -7.33
CA LEU A 192 -25.62 16.10 -6.78
C LEU A 192 -25.52 15.05 -7.89
N GLU A 193 -26.42 15.06 -8.87
CA GLU A 193 -26.41 14.15 -10.02
C GLU A 193 -25.10 14.29 -10.80
N GLU A 194 -24.74 15.52 -11.16
CA GLU A 194 -23.51 15.83 -11.89
C GLU A 194 -22.28 15.30 -11.15
N TYR A 195 -22.18 15.56 -9.84
CA TYR A 195 -21.05 15.07 -9.05
C TYR A 195 -21.12 13.56 -8.79
N PHE A 196 -22.30 12.98 -8.65
CA PHE A 196 -22.46 11.54 -8.50
C PHE A 196 -21.98 10.79 -9.74
N HIS A 197 -22.24 11.31 -10.95
CA HIS A 197 -21.67 10.78 -12.19
C HIS A 197 -20.12 10.78 -12.16
N GLU A 198 -19.50 11.81 -11.60
CA GLU A 198 -18.05 11.90 -11.42
C GLU A 198 -17.53 10.87 -10.40
N ALA A 199 -18.24 10.69 -9.28
CA ALA A 199 -17.88 9.76 -8.20
C ALA A 199 -18.30 8.30 -8.48
N TYR A 200 -19.15 8.06 -9.47
CA TYR A 200 -19.71 6.73 -9.77
C TYR A 200 -18.63 5.66 -9.99
N PRO A 201 -17.56 5.89 -10.80
CA PRO A 201 -16.57 4.84 -11.07
C PRO A 201 -15.89 4.31 -9.80
N ILE A 202 -15.51 5.20 -8.87
CA ILE A 202 -14.86 4.80 -7.61
C ILE A 202 -15.84 4.10 -6.67
N LEU A 203 -17.08 4.60 -6.57
CA LEU A 203 -18.11 3.96 -5.73
C LEU A 203 -18.51 2.58 -6.27
N ASP A 204 -18.59 2.43 -7.60
CA ASP A 204 -18.85 1.14 -8.24
C ASP A 204 -17.70 0.15 -8.03
N GLU A 205 -16.45 0.60 -8.19
CA GLU A 205 -15.27 -0.22 -7.89
C GLU A 205 -15.29 -0.73 -6.44
N ILE A 206 -15.62 0.13 -5.48
CA ILE A 206 -15.78 -0.23 -4.06
C ILE A 206 -16.87 -1.28 -3.91
N PHE A 207 -18.04 -1.05 -4.49
CA PHE A 207 -19.15 -2.00 -4.42
C PHE A 207 -18.74 -3.38 -4.97
N MET A 208 -18.12 -3.40 -6.16
CA MET A 208 -17.67 -4.62 -6.81
C MET A 208 -16.57 -5.33 -6.04
N HIS A 209 -15.68 -4.59 -5.36
CA HIS A 209 -14.65 -5.17 -4.50
C HIS A 209 -15.24 -5.99 -3.34
N TYR A 210 -16.30 -5.50 -2.69
CA TYR A 210 -16.94 -6.21 -1.58
C TYR A 210 -17.98 -7.24 -2.03
N ALA A 211 -18.81 -6.91 -3.02
CA ALA A 211 -19.89 -7.78 -3.49
C ALA A 211 -19.38 -8.94 -4.35
N GLY A 212 -18.27 -8.74 -5.06
CA GLY A 212 -17.76 -9.63 -6.09
C GLY A 212 -18.49 -9.47 -7.43
N GLU A 213 -17.90 -10.05 -8.47
CA GLU A 213 -18.48 -10.03 -9.82
C GLU A 213 -19.75 -10.87 -9.91
N LYS A 214 -20.78 -10.31 -10.57
CA LYS A 214 -22.02 -11.02 -10.88
C LYS A 214 -21.70 -12.16 -11.86
N LYS A 215 -22.01 -13.40 -11.49
CA LYS A 215 -22.01 -14.49 -12.47
C LYS A 215 -23.12 -14.23 -13.49
N LYS A 216 -22.74 -14.16 -14.77
CA LYS A 216 -23.68 -13.96 -15.89
C LYS A 216 -24.86 -14.93 -15.88
N ASP A 217 -24.66 -16.13 -15.31
CA ASP A 217 -25.63 -17.22 -15.37
C ASP A 217 -26.49 -17.39 -14.12
N SER A 218 -26.19 -16.72 -12.99
CA SER A 218 -26.86 -17.02 -11.71
C SER A 218 -28.16 -16.26 -11.47
N GLY A 219 -28.46 -15.22 -12.27
CA GLY A 219 -29.62 -14.34 -12.07
C GLY A 219 -29.63 -13.52 -10.76
N SER A 220 -28.88 -13.96 -9.75
CA SER A 220 -28.74 -13.29 -8.46
C SER A 220 -28.00 -11.97 -8.60
N GLU A 221 -28.56 -10.92 -8.04
CA GLU A 221 -27.91 -9.61 -7.90
C GLU A 221 -26.74 -9.70 -6.93
N SER A 222 -25.63 -9.04 -7.27
CA SER A 222 -24.52 -8.83 -6.33
C SER A 222 -25.02 -7.98 -5.17
N LYS A 223 -24.70 -8.38 -3.94
CA LYS A 223 -25.07 -7.69 -2.71
C LYS A 223 -23.88 -7.59 -1.78
N ILE A 224 -23.78 -6.50 -1.04
CA ILE A 224 -22.83 -6.37 0.08
C ILE A 224 -23.58 -6.58 1.40
N SER A 225 -22.94 -7.19 2.38
CA SER A 225 -23.48 -7.28 3.74
C SER A 225 -23.30 -5.97 4.49
N PHE A 226 -24.08 -5.78 5.56
CA PHE A 226 -23.90 -4.65 6.48
C PHE A 226 -22.48 -4.57 7.06
N ALA A 227 -21.90 -5.73 7.41
CA ALA A 227 -20.54 -5.80 7.93
C ALA A 227 -19.52 -5.32 6.88
N GLU A 228 -19.64 -5.76 5.63
CA GLU A 228 -18.78 -5.31 4.52
C GLU A 228 -18.86 -3.79 4.31
N TYR A 229 -20.07 -3.22 4.36
CA TYR A 229 -20.26 -1.78 4.28
C TYR A 229 -19.67 -1.00 5.46
N SER A 230 -19.86 -1.51 6.68
CA SER A 230 -19.30 -0.92 7.91
C SER A 230 -17.76 -0.94 7.90
N HIS A 231 -17.16 -2.06 7.48
CA HIS A 231 -15.72 -2.20 7.31
C HIS A 231 -15.17 -1.25 6.24
N PHE A 232 -15.88 -1.12 5.12
CA PHE A 232 -15.55 -0.15 4.09
C PHE A 232 -15.48 1.27 4.69
N LEU A 233 -16.55 1.74 5.34
CA LEU A 233 -16.61 3.09 5.93
C LEU A 233 -15.49 3.33 6.96
N HIS A 234 -15.12 2.28 7.70
CA HIS A 234 -14.01 2.31 8.64
C HIS A 234 -12.66 2.42 7.94
N SER A 235 -12.44 1.63 6.89
CA SER A 235 -11.20 1.64 6.12
C SER A 235 -10.90 3.00 5.49
N VAL A 236 -11.94 3.72 5.04
CA VAL A 236 -11.83 5.07 4.48
C VAL A 236 -11.98 6.19 5.53
N ARG A 237 -12.07 5.84 6.81
CA ARG A 237 -12.16 6.77 7.95
C ARG A 237 -13.38 7.70 7.93
N VAL A 238 -14.45 7.27 7.28
CA VAL A 238 -15.72 8.00 7.28
C VAL A 238 -16.46 7.70 8.59
N TYR A 239 -16.58 6.45 9.02
CA TYR A 239 -17.17 6.10 10.33
C TYR A 239 -16.42 4.95 10.96
N HIS A 240 -16.43 4.87 12.29
CA HIS A 240 -15.85 3.74 12.98
C HIS A 240 -16.86 2.59 13.09
N ALA A 241 -16.49 1.39 12.58
CA ALA A 241 -17.37 0.22 12.51
C ALA A 241 -18.12 -0.12 13.81
N TYR A 242 -17.43 -0.05 14.97
CA TYR A 242 -18.06 -0.28 16.29
C TYR A 242 -18.61 0.97 16.98
N ARG A 243 -17.86 2.08 17.02
CA ARG A 243 -18.27 3.27 17.80
C ARG A 243 -19.48 3.95 17.21
N ASP A 244 -19.59 3.93 15.87
CA ASP A 244 -20.65 4.57 15.12
C ASP A 244 -21.67 3.56 14.58
N LEU A 245 -21.64 2.31 15.07
CA LEU A 245 -22.44 1.19 14.57
C LEU A 245 -23.93 1.55 14.47
N GLN A 246 -24.50 2.12 15.55
CA GLN A 246 -25.91 2.47 15.59
C GLN A 246 -26.23 3.57 14.57
N THR A 247 -25.37 4.59 14.46
CA THR A 247 -25.53 5.67 13.48
C THR A 247 -25.49 5.13 12.05
N ILE A 248 -24.56 4.21 11.73
CA ILE A 248 -24.49 3.57 10.42
C ILE A 248 -25.77 2.77 10.15
N LYS A 249 -26.25 1.98 11.11
CA LYS A 249 -27.51 1.22 10.99
C LYS A 249 -28.70 2.12 10.74
N ASP A 250 -28.86 3.17 11.53
CA ASP A 250 -29.97 4.12 11.40
C ASP A 250 -29.95 4.79 10.01
N CYS A 251 -28.76 5.17 9.52
CA CYS A 251 -28.60 5.71 8.18
C CYS A 251 -28.98 4.72 7.08
N VAL A 252 -28.54 3.46 7.18
CA VAL A 252 -28.85 2.42 6.19
C VAL A 252 -30.35 2.12 6.16
N LEU A 253 -30.97 1.93 7.32
CA LEU A 253 -32.41 1.64 7.41
C LEU A 253 -33.23 2.81 6.87
N GLU A 254 -32.84 4.04 7.19
CA GLU A 254 -33.56 5.23 6.72
C GLU A 254 -33.40 5.45 5.21
N ALA A 255 -32.18 5.30 4.67
CA ALA A 255 -31.95 5.37 3.23
C ALA A 255 -32.79 4.33 2.45
N LYS A 256 -32.84 3.09 2.96
CA LYS A 256 -33.66 2.03 2.36
C LYS A 256 -35.16 2.30 2.46
N ARG A 257 -35.66 2.80 3.60
CA ARG A 257 -37.08 3.19 3.73
C ARG A 257 -37.47 4.22 2.69
N ARG A 258 -36.61 5.21 2.43
CA ARG A 258 -36.85 6.23 1.39
C ARG A 258 -36.85 5.63 -0.02
N LEU A 259 -35.89 4.75 -0.31
CA LEU A 259 -35.82 4.02 -1.59
C LEU A 259 -37.09 3.17 -1.84
N VAL A 260 -37.55 2.44 -0.82
CA VAL A 260 -38.78 1.64 -0.90
C VAL A 260 -40.00 2.52 -1.13
N ALA A 261 -40.12 3.63 -0.40
CA ALA A 261 -41.23 4.57 -0.57
C ALA A 261 -41.28 5.15 -2.00
N ALA A 262 -40.12 5.41 -2.61
CA ALA A 262 -39.99 5.89 -3.98
C ALA A 262 -40.42 4.84 -5.03
N SER A 263 -40.08 3.57 -4.81
CA SER A 263 -40.30 2.48 -5.77
C SER A 263 -41.78 2.15 -6.04
N GLN A 264 -42.72 2.71 -5.27
CA GLN A 264 -44.17 2.42 -5.30
C GLN A 264 -44.53 0.92 -5.21
N SER A 265 -43.59 0.07 -4.80
CA SER A 265 -43.81 -1.37 -4.68
C SER A 265 -44.72 -1.66 -3.49
N LYS A 266 -45.98 -2.04 -3.78
CA LYS A 266 -46.99 -2.40 -2.76
C LYS A 266 -46.66 -3.67 -1.96
N HIS A 267 -45.59 -4.38 -2.33
CA HIS A 267 -45.15 -5.64 -1.72
C HIS A 267 -43.69 -5.61 -1.27
N ALA A 268 -43.12 -4.44 -1.01
CA ALA A 268 -41.77 -4.36 -0.46
C ALA A 268 -41.74 -4.94 0.96
N ASP A 269 -40.85 -5.91 1.18
CA ASP A 269 -40.53 -6.42 2.50
C ASP A 269 -40.00 -5.28 3.38
N GLU A 270 -40.13 -5.43 4.70
CA GLU A 270 -39.58 -4.46 5.65
C GLU A 270 -38.07 -4.32 5.43
N PRO A 271 -37.53 -3.09 5.31
CA PRO A 271 -36.11 -2.87 5.08
C PRO A 271 -35.27 -3.54 6.15
N THR A 272 -34.44 -4.50 5.76
CA THR A 272 -33.46 -5.13 6.64
C THR A 272 -32.09 -4.49 6.43
N GLU A 273 -31.27 -4.47 7.47
CA GLU A 273 -29.89 -4.00 7.38
C GLU A 273 -28.95 -5.04 6.75
N GLU A 274 -29.33 -6.32 6.73
CA GLU A 274 -28.42 -7.44 6.45
C GLU A 274 -27.62 -7.33 5.15
N PHE A 275 -28.27 -6.97 4.04
CA PHE A 275 -27.67 -6.92 2.71
C PHE A 275 -28.13 -5.70 1.95
N MET A 276 -27.23 -5.10 1.17
CA MET A 276 -27.50 -3.95 0.31
C MET A 276 -27.28 -4.30 -1.16
N THR A 277 -28.23 -3.95 -2.01
CA THR A 277 -28.02 -3.88 -3.46
C THR A 277 -27.10 -2.72 -3.82
N LYS A 278 -26.74 -2.60 -5.09
CA LYS A 278 -25.90 -1.51 -5.60
C LYS A 278 -26.57 -0.15 -5.45
N GLU A 279 -27.86 -0.08 -5.77
CA GLU A 279 -28.69 1.13 -5.63
C GLU A 279 -28.82 1.52 -4.16
N GLU A 280 -29.08 0.55 -3.28
CA GLU A 280 -29.14 0.77 -1.84
C GLU A 280 -27.80 1.25 -1.29
N PHE A 281 -26.67 0.71 -1.76
CA PHE A 281 -25.33 1.17 -1.38
C PHE A 281 -25.12 2.64 -1.75
N PHE A 282 -25.43 3.05 -2.98
CA PHE A 282 -25.29 4.44 -3.42
C PHE A 282 -26.21 5.40 -2.65
N ALA A 283 -27.47 5.00 -2.44
CA ALA A 283 -28.42 5.72 -1.61
C ALA A 283 -27.89 5.92 -0.17
N CYS A 284 -27.35 4.85 0.43
CA CYS A 284 -26.74 4.91 1.75
C CYS A 284 -25.53 5.83 1.80
N MET A 285 -24.67 5.84 0.77
CA MET A 285 -23.50 6.71 0.70
C MET A 285 -23.88 8.20 0.67
N ILE A 286 -24.90 8.56 -0.11
CA ILE A 286 -25.42 9.94 -0.16
C ILE A 286 -26.02 10.32 1.20
N TYR A 287 -26.90 9.48 1.73
CA TYR A 287 -27.58 9.77 3.00
C TYR A 287 -26.60 9.93 4.15
N LEU A 288 -25.64 9.02 4.26
CA LEU A 288 -24.60 9.03 5.27
C LEU A 288 -23.69 10.24 5.14
N SER A 289 -23.37 10.68 3.91
CA SER A 289 -22.58 11.90 3.69
C SER A 289 -23.29 13.14 4.22
N ILE A 290 -24.62 13.22 4.02
CA ILE A 290 -25.45 14.31 4.54
C ILE A 290 -25.47 14.30 6.07
N GLN A 291 -25.66 13.12 6.68
CA GLN A 291 -25.70 12.94 8.13
C GLN A 291 -24.34 13.24 8.79
N LYS A 292 -23.22 12.90 8.14
CA LYS A 292 -21.88 13.15 8.70
C LYS A 292 -21.53 14.62 8.81
N LEU A 293 -21.98 15.41 7.84
CA LEU A 293 -21.62 16.82 7.68
C LEU A 293 -22.76 17.76 8.05
N GLU A 294 -23.68 17.30 8.91
CA GLU A 294 -24.83 18.08 9.38
C GLU A 294 -24.41 19.50 9.78
N GLY A 295 -24.98 20.49 9.07
CA GLY A 295 -24.63 21.89 9.23
C GLY A 295 -24.40 22.61 7.90
N THR A 296 -25.47 23.21 7.37
CA THR A 296 -25.47 24.24 6.30
C THR A 296 -24.98 23.88 4.89
N LYS A 297 -24.44 22.68 4.67
CA LYS A 297 -24.00 22.25 3.33
C LYS A 297 -25.12 21.55 2.54
N ARG A 298 -25.11 21.80 1.24
CA ARG A 298 -25.92 21.14 0.22
C ARG A 298 -25.53 19.67 0.09
N SER A 299 -26.46 18.81 -0.32
CA SER A 299 -26.22 17.36 -0.42
C SER A 299 -25.06 17.01 -1.35
N SER A 300 -24.97 17.70 -2.49
CA SER A 300 -23.83 17.66 -3.43
C SER A 300 -22.50 17.97 -2.75
N GLY A 301 -22.44 19.04 -1.96
CA GLY A 301 -21.25 19.42 -1.20
C GLY A 301 -20.85 18.42 -0.12
N CYS A 302 -21.84 17.77 0.51
CA CYS A 302 -21.60 16.73 1.50
C CYS A 302 -20.98 15.47 0.89
N LEU A 303 -21.57 14.96 -0.21
CA LEU A 303 -21.03 13.81 -0.92
C LEU A 303 -19.62 14.10 -1.42
N ARG A 304 -19.41 15.28 -2.02
CA ARG A 304 -18.08 15.70 -2.49
C ARG A 304 -17.04 15.72 -1.40
N GLU A 305 -17.38 16.29 -0.25
CA GLU A 305 -16.44 16.32 0.86
C GLU A 305 -16.12 14.92 1.40
N VAL A 306 -17.08 14.00 1.44
CA VAL A 306 -16.83 12.61 1.84
C VAL A 306 -15.95 11.89 0.82
N VAL A 307 -16.25 12.00 -0.47
CA VAL A 307 -15.48 11.35 -1.53
C VAL A 307 -14.07 11.91 -1.59
N ASP A 308 -13.90 13.22 -1.77
CA ASP A 308 -12.60 13.86 -2.00
C ASP A 308 -11.68 13.79 -0.77
N LYS A 309 -12.21 13.92 0.45
CA LYS A 309 -11.38 13.97 1.67
C LYS A 309 -11.14 12.61 2.31
N PHE A 310 -12.07 11.68 2.15
CA PHE A 310 -12.03 10.40 2.85
C PHE A 310 -11.89 9.23 1.90
N ILE A 311 -12.79 9.08 0.93
CA ILE A 311 -12.80 7.89 0.06
C ILE A 311 -11.61 7.89 -0.90
N GLU A 312 -11.45 8.93 -1.72
CA GLU A 312 -10.44 8.96 -2.78
C GLU A 312 -9.01 8.82 -2.23
N PRO A 313 -8.59 9.53 -1.17
CA PRO A 313 -7.22 9.38 -0.64
C PRO A 313 -6.95 7.99 -0.06
N HIS A 314 -7.91 7.41 0.66
CA HIS A 314 -7.69 6.11 1.32
C HIS A 314 -7.88 4.94 0.35
N TRP A 315 -8.78 5.07 -0.62
CA TRP A 315 -9.04 4.05 -1.61
C TRP A 315 -8.03 4.08 -2.76
N THR A 316 -7.72 5.24 -3.34
CA THR A 316 -6.80 5.29 -4.50
C THR A 316 -5.33 5.35 -4.08
N GLU A 317 -4.95 6.34 -3.27
CA GLU A 317 -3.55 6.53 -2.87
C GLU A 317 -3.09 5.41 -1.92
N GLY A 318 -3.90 5.11 -0.91
CA GLY A 318 -3.61 4.04 0.04
C GLY A 318 -3.48 2.66 -0.59
N ARG A 319 -4.28 2.34 -1.63
CA ARG A 319 -4.12 1.09 -2.40
C ARG A 319 -2.90 1.10 -3.29
N ALA A 320 -2.58 2.23 -3.93
CA ALA A 320 -1.42 2.33 -4.81
C ALA A 320 -0.08 2.16 -4.08
N GLU A 321 -0.01 2.53 -2.80
CA GLU A 321 1.18 2.34 -1.97
C GLU A 321 1.36 0.88 -1.50
N ASP A 322 0.29 0.10 -1.45
CA ASP A 322 0.33 -1.29 -0.99
C ASP A 322 0.53 -2.29 -2.15
N LYS A 323 1.73 -2.87 -2.19
CA LYS A 323 2.13 -3.86 -3.23
C LYS A 323 1.19 -5.07 -3.32
N THR A 324 0.60 -5.48 -2.20
CA THR A 324 -0.36 -6.61 -2.18
C THR A 324 -1.64 -6.19 -2.87
N ARG A 325 -2.16 -5.00 -2.56
CA ARG A 325 -3.41 -4.51 -3.18
C ARG A 325 -3.24 -4.23 -4.66
N VAL A 326 -2.13 -3.61 -5.07
CA VAL A 326 -1.79 -3.44 -6.50
C VAL A 326 -1.79 -4.78 -7.25
N LEU A 327 -1.34 -5.86 -6.60
CA LEU A 327 -1.36 -7.18 -7.20
C LEU A 327 -2.77 -7.81 -7.20
N MET A 328 -3.55 -7.61 -6.13
CA MET A 328 -4.96 -8.04 -6.05
C MET A 328 -5.81 -7.40 -7.15
N ASP A 329 -5.54 -6.13 -7.46
CA ASP A 329 -6.26 -5.35 -8.47
C ASP A 329 -5.76 -5.64 -9.91
N SER A 330 -4.82 -6.59 -10.08
CA SER A 330 -4.34 -6.97 -11.41
C SER A 330 -5.36 -7.85 -12.15
N ASP A 331 -5.53 -7.62 -13.46
CA ASP A 331 -6.45 -8.39 -14.33
C ASP A 331 -6.33 -9.91 -14.16
N ARG A 332 -5.10 -10.38 -13.90
CA ARG A 332 -4.81 -11.81 -13.73
C ARG A 332 -5.38 -12.36 -12.42
N VAL A 333 -5.30 -11.61 -11.32
CA VAL A 333 -5.90 -12.00 -10.03
C VAL A 333 -7.42 -11.82 -10.08
N THR A 334 -7.93 -10.71 -10.65
CA THR A 334 -9.37 -10.49 -10.83
C THR A 334 -10.03 -11.64 -11.59
N LYS A 335 -9.44 -12.07 -12.71
CA LYS A 335 -9.94 -13.22 -13.49
C LYS A 335 -9.95 -14.52 -12.68
N MET A 336 -8.88 -14.78 -11.91
CA MET A 336 -8.78 -15.96 -11.05
C MET A 336 -9.84 -15.95 -9.94
N LEU A 337 -10.07 -14.78 -9.34
CA LEU A 337 -11.09 -14.58 -8.32
C LEU A 337 -12.50 -14.70 -8.89
N GLY A 338 -12.80 -14.16 -10.07
CA GLY A 338 -14.13 -14.24 -10.68
C GLY A 338 -14.66 -15.67 -10.82
N ASP A 339 -13.83 -16.60 -11.29
CA ASP A 339 -14.20 -18.01 -11.42
C ASP A 339 -14.34 -18.72 -10.06
N SER A 340 -13.50 -18.31 -9.10
CA SER A 340 -13.32 -18.98 -7.81
C SER A 340 -14.17 -18.40 -6.67
N TRP A 341 -14.74 -17.20 -6.85
CA TRP A 341 -15.36 -16.38 -5.79
C TRP A 341 -16.41 -17.14 -4.98
N PRO A 342 -17.39 -17.85 -5.58
CA PRO A 342 -18.41 -18.53 -4.79
C PRO A 342 -17.85 -19.70 -3.98
N TYR A 343 -16.80 -20.36 -4.47
CA TYR A 343 -16.17 -21.47 -3.76
C TYR A 343 -15.34 -20.96 -2.59
N LEU A 344 -14.63 -19.86 -2.77
CA LEU A 344 -13.91 -19.19 -1.68
C LEU A 344 -14.86 -18.63 -0.63
N LYS A 345 -16.01 -18.08 -1.04
CA LYS A 345 -17.07 -17.61 -0.11
C LYS A 345 -17.67 -18.77 0.69
N GLN A 346 -17.77 -19.98 0.12
CA GLN A 346 -18.19 -21.17 0.87
C GLN A 346 -17.21 -21.52 1.99
N VAL A 347 -15.89 -21.43 1.75
CA VAL A 347 -14.87 -21.64 2.79
C VAL A 347 -15.04 -20.61 3.90
N TYR A 348 -15.10 -19.32 3.53
CA TYR A 348 -15.29 -18.24 4.49
C TYR A 348 -16.55 -18.47 5.35
N ASN A 349 -17.70 -18.73 4.73
CA ASN A 349 -18.97 -18.92 5.42
C ASN A 349 -18.98 -20.15 6.35
N PHE A 350 -18.19 -21.19 6.07
CA PHE A 350 -18.12 -22.36 6.94
C PHE A 350 -17.39 -22.07 8.26
N TYR A 351 -16.33 -21.26 8.21
CA TYR A 351 -15.53 -20.95 9.40
C TYR A 351 -16.11 -19.81 10.23
N VAL A 352 -16.86 -18.93 9.58
CA VAL A 352 -17.51 -17.80 10.23
C VAL A 352 -18.71 -18.27 11.05
N GLN A 353 -18.85 -17.74 12.27
CA GLN A 353 -20.01 -18.02 13.12
C GLN A 353 -21.28 -17.49 12.44
N THR A 354 -22.36 -18.26 12.46
CA THR A 354 -23.63 -17.95 11.77
C THR A 354 -24.19 -16.58 12.13
N ASP A 355 -23.95 -16.14 13.37
CA ASP A 355 -24.60 -14.97 13.94
C ASP A 355 -23.89 -13.66 13.59
N THR A 356 -22.56 -13.70 13.40
CA THR A 356 -21.75 -12.49 13.21
C THR A 356 -21.39 -12.25 11.74
N ARG A 357 -21.35 -13.30 10.89
CA ARG A 357 -20.99 -13.22 9.46
C ARG A 357 -19.61 -12.59 9.17
N VAL A 358 -18.76 -12.51 10.19
CA VAL A 358 -17.40 -11.94 10.18
C VAL A 358 -16.40 -12.92 10.78
N MET A 359 -15.15 -12.87 10.31
CA MET A 359 -14.10 -13.80 10.71
C MET A 359 -13.17 -13.18 11.75
N THR A 360 -13.10 -13.76 12.95
CA THR A 360 -12.15 -13.32 13.98
C THR A 360 -10.71 -13.70 13.65
N GLN A 361 -9.73 -13.07 14.31
CA GLN A 361 -8.31 -13.39 14.15
C GLN A 361 -8.01 -14.87 14.41
N ASP A 362 -8.57 -15.45 15.47
CA ASP A 362 -8.36 -16.86 15.82
C ASP A 362 -8.93 -17.79 14.75
N THR A 363 -10.15 -17.49 14.26
CA THR A 363 -10.77 -18.24 13.18
C THR A 363 -9.95 -18.14 11.89
N PHE A 364 -9.43 -16.95 11.56
CA PHE A 364 -8.53 -16.78 10.41
C PHE A 364 -7.27 -17.64 10.54
N GLY A 365 -6.61 -17.61 11.70
CA GLY A 365 -5.46 -18.47 11.99
C GLY A 365 -5.76 -19.97 11.81
N ASN A 366 -6.94 -20.43 12.27
CA ASN A 366 -7.37 -21.81 12.10
C ASN A 366 -7.59 -22.18 10.63
N VAL A 367 -8.28 -21.33 9.85
CA VAL A 367 -8.47 -21.56 8.40
C VAL A 367 -7.12 -21.69 7.69
N MET A 368 -6.16 -20.82 8.03
CA MET A 368 -4.83 -20.83 7.41
C MET A 368 -4.00 -22.07 7.81
N LYS A 369 -4.17 -22.58 9.03
CA LYS A 369 -3.59 -23.87 9.47
C LYS A 369 -4.22 -25.04 8.72
N ASP A 370 -5.55 -25.08 8.62
CA ASP A 370 -6.29 -26.15 7.94
C ASP A 370 -6.05 -26.16 6.41
N ALA A 371 -5.85 -24.98 5.81
CA ALA A 371 -5.44 -24.84 4.41
C ALA A 371 -3.97 -25.22 4.17
N GLY A 372 -3.19 -25.49 5.23
CA GLY A 372 -1.77 -25.82 5.11
C GLY A 372 -0.86 -24.63 4.76
N LEU A 373 -1.35 -23.40 4.89
CA LEU A 373 -0.55 -22.17 4.66
C LEU A 373 0.31 -21.79 5.86
N LEU A 374 -0.07 -22.25 7.05
CA LEU A 374 0.69 -22.11 8.29
C LEU A 374 1.20 -23.48 8.74
N MET A 375 2.43 -23.79 8.34
CA MET A 375 3.12 -25.01 8.75
C MET A 375 4.42 -24.72 9.50
N ARG A 376 4.76 -25.63 10.40
CA ARG A 376 6.05 -25.66 11.10
C ARG A 376 7.17 -25.98 10.11
N ASN A 377 8.24 -25.20 10.14
CA ASN A 377 9.41 -25.47 9.30
C ASN A 377 10.15 -26.71 9.80
N PRO A 378 10.78 -27.50 8.92
CA PRO A 378 11.59 -28.65 9.34
C PRO A 378 12.68 -28.23 10.33
N GLY A 379 12.67 -28.84 11.52
CA GLY A 379 13.64 -28.56 12.60
C GLY A 379 13.35 -27.34 13.47
N GLU A 380 12.32 -26.54 13.16
CA GLU A 380 11.86 -25.43 14.02
C GLU A 380 11.30 -25.99 15.33
N GLN A 381 11.44 -25.31 16.48
CA GLN A 381 10.79 -25.75 17.72
C GLN A 381 9.29 -25.45 17.71
N ALA A 382 8.48 -26.17 18.50
CA ALA A 382 7.02 -26.00 18.50
C ALA A 382 6.61 -24.58 18.91
N ASP A 383 7.15 -24.08 20.02
CA ASP A 383 6.83 -22.74 20.53
C ASP A 383 7.27 -21.64 19.55
N ALA A 384 8.50 -21.76 19.00
CA ALA A 384 9.00 -20.83 18.00
C ALA A 384 8.15 -20.81 16.70
N ALA A 385 7.62 -21.97 16.29
CA ALA A 385 6.74 -22.07 15.14
C ALA A 385 5.40 -21.37 15.42
N GLU A 386 4.79 -21.59 16.60
CA GLU A 386 3.54 -20.93 16.98
C GLU A 386 3.70 -19.41 17.11
N ASP A 387 4.80 -18.92 17.68
CA ASP A 387 5.11 -17.48 17.73
C ASP A 387 5.22 -16.88 16.33
N ARG A 388 5.94 -17.54 15.42
CA ARG A 388 6.08 -17.10 14.02
C ARG A 388 4.72 -17.11 13.30
N MET A 389 3.97 -18.20 13.40
CA MET A 389 2.65 -18.34 12.75
C MET A 389 1.67 -17.30 13.29
N SER A 390 1.68 -17.03 14.60
CA SER A 390 0.86 -16.01 15.22
C SER A 390 1.24 -14.62 14.71
N SER A 391 2.53 -14.30 14.61
CA SER A 391 2.99 -13.02 14.08
C SER A 391 2.63 -12.82 12.60
N LEU A 392 2.77 -13.86 11.76
CA LEU A 392 2.40 -13.80 10.35
C LEU A 392 0.88 -13.59 10.19
N THR A 393 0.09 -14.37 10.93
CA THR A 393 -1.38 -14.23 10.96
C THR A 393 -1.78 -12.82 11.34
N LEU A 394 -1.22 -12.27 12.42
CA LEU A 394 -1.53 -10.92 12.91
C LEU A 394 -1.19 -9.82 11.89
N ASN A 395 -0.05 -9.93 11.23
CA ASN A 395 0.38 -8.98 10.22
C ASN A 395 -0.53 -9.00 8.99
N ALA A 396 -0.85 -10.20 8.49
CA ALA A 396 -1.73 -10.38 7.36
C ALA A 396 -3.15 -9.89 7.66
N PHE A 397 -3.67 -10.23 8.84
CA PHE A 397 -4.99 -9.86 9.32
C PHE A 397 -5.16 -8.33 9.38
N PHE A 398 -4.30 -7.62 10.10
CA PHE A 398 -4.39 -6.15 10.17
C PHE A 398 -3.95 -5.44 8.90
N GLY A 399 -3.11 -6.06 8.08
CA GLY A 399 -2.72 -5.53 6.78
C GLY A 399 -3.87 -5.49 5.79
N ALA A 400 -4.83 -6.43 5.88
CA ALA A 400 -5.96 -6.52 4.97
C ALA A 400 -7.03 -5.44 5.19
N GLN A 401 -7.15 -4.92 6.41
CA GLN A 401 -8.21 -3.98 6.79
C GLN A 401 -8.02 -2.58 6.17
N GLY A 402 -6.80 -2.19 5.79
CA GLY A 402 -6.53 -0.88 5.20
C GLY A 402 -5.13 -0.36 5.45
N PHE A 403 -4.84 0.80 4.85
CA PHE A 403 -3.56 1.49 4.99
C PHE A 403 -3.69 2.76 5.85
N PRO A 404 -2.73 3.03 6.75
CA PRO A 404 -1.64 2.15 7.17
C PRO A 404 -2.15 1.01 8.04
N ALA A 405 -1.51 -0.16 7.91
CA ALA A 405 -1.84 -1.35 8.68
C ALA A 405 -1.80 -1.06 10.19
N ARG A 406 -2.72 -1.66 10.95
CA ARG A 406 -2.86 -1.51 12.42
C ARG A 406 -3.33 -0.13 12.94
N GLN A 407 -3.82 0.77 12.10
CA GLN A 407 -4.56 1.94 12.61
C GLN A 407 -6.07 1.70 12.71
N LEU A 408 -6.56 0.65 12.06
CA LEU A 408 -7.97 0.28 12.01
C LEU A 408 -8.31 -0.74 13.11
N GLU A 409 -7.45 -1.75 13.30
CA GLU A 409 -7.50 -2.75 14.39
C GLU A 409 -8.91 -3.30 14.68
N LEU A 410 -9.68 -3.58 13.61
CA LEU A 410 -10.94 -4.30 13.79
C LEU A 410 -10.62 -5.72 14.27
N ALA A 411 -11.46 -6.28 15.14
CA ALA A 411 -11.25 -7.62 15.68
C ALA A 411 -11.67 -8.73 14.70
N GLU A 412 -12.18 -8.34 13.54
CA GLU A 412 -12.78 -9.22 12.55
C GLU A 412 -12.40 -8.83 11.11
N LEU A 413 -12.59 -9.76 10.19
CA LEU A 413 -12.45 -9.58 8.74
C LEU A 413 -13.78 -9.88 8.08
N VAL A 414 -14.11 -9.07 7.07
CA VAL A 414 -15.13 -9.42 6.10
C VAL A 414 -14.53 -10.23 4.95
N PHE A 415 -15.35 -10.75 4.05
CA PHE A 415 -14.88 -11.70 3.04
C PHE A 415 -13.79 -11.15 2.11
N ALA A 416 -13.94 -9.92 1.62
CA ALA A 416 -12.93 -9.30 0.76
C ALA A 416 -11.58 -9.16 1.50
N GLU A 417 -11.62 -8.77 2.77
CA GLU A 417 -10.43 -8.66 3.63
C GLU A 417 -9.84 -10.02 3.97
N PHE A 418 -10.66 -11.07 4.13
CA PHE A 418 -10.18 -12.45 4.30
C PHE A 418 -9.35 -12.93 3.10
N LEU A 419 -9.81 -12.64 1.88
CA LEU A 419 -9.04 -12.97 0.68
C LEU A 419 -7.73 -12.18 0.63
N GLU A 420 -7.77 -10.88 0.92
CA GLU A 420 -6.58 -10.05 0.97
C GLU A 420 -5.58 -10.54 2.04
N ALA A 421 -6.07 -10.86 3.25
CA ALA A 421 -5.26 -11.39 4.34
C ALA A 421 -4.61 -12.72 3.95
N THR A 422 -5.36 -13.61 3.28
CA THR A 422 -4.82 -14.88 2.77
C THR A 422 -3.67 -14.63 1.80
N CYS A 423 -3.87 -13.76 0.82
CA CYS A 423 -2.85 -13.40 -0.17
C CYS A 423 -1.59 -12.78 0.48
N ARG A 424 -1.77 -11.88 1.47
CA ARG A 424 -0.66 -11.32 2.26
C ARG A 424 0.11 -12.41 2.99
N LEU A 425 -0.60 -13.28 3.70
CA LEU A 425 -0.01 -14.38 4.44
C LEU A 425 0.80 -15.29 3.52
N SER A 426 0.28 -15.63 2.34
CA SER A 426 1.01 -16.45 1.36
C SER A 426 2.27 -15.76 0.83
N VAL A 427 2.25 -14.43 0.64
CA VAL A 427 3.46 -13.69 0.23
C VAL A 427 4.54 -13.74 1.31
N GLU A 428 4.14 -13.60 2.58
CA GLU A 428 5.06 -13.60 3.72
C GLU A 428 5.55 -15.01 4.10
N SER A 429 4.71 -16.04 3.97
CA SER A 429 5.01 -17.40 4.43
C SER A 429 5.80 -18.23 3.39
N LEU A 430 5.61 -17.97 2.10
CA LEU A 430 6.21 -18.77 1.03
C LEU A 430 7.61 -18.27 0.63
N SER A 431 8.43 -19.18 0.10
CA SER A 431 9.86 -18.98 -0.20
C SER A 431 10.15 -17.73 -1.05
N GLN A 432 11.36 -17.17 -0.93
CA GLN A 432 11.77 -15.98 -1.71
C GLN A 432 11.97 -16.26 -3.21
N GLN A 433 11.98 -17.53 -3.65
CA GLN A 433 12.24 -17.88 -5.05
C GLN A 433 10.99 -17.81 -5.94
N THR A 434 9.79 -17.78 -5.36
CA THR A 434 8.53 -17.65 -6.11
C THR A 434 8.11 -16.19 -6.24
N THR A 435 7.51 -15.85 -7.38
CA THR A 435 6.97 -14.51 -7.62
C THR A 435 5.78 -14.24 -6.70
N ASN A 436 5.52 -12.97 -6.35
CA ASN A 436 4.36 -12.63 -5.50
C ASN A 436 3.03 -13.12 -6.08
N PHE A 437 2.90 -13.10 -7.42
CA PHE A 437 1.71 -13.63 -8.09
C PHE A 437 1.55 -15.14 -7.86
N GLU A 438 2.61 -15.93 -8.04
CA GLU A 438 2.56 -17.38 -7.78
C GLU A 438 2.23 -17.67 -6.31
N LYS A 439 2.75 -16.85 -5.38
CA LYS A 439 2.41 -16.97 -3.96
C LYS A 439 0.93 -16.70 -3.70
N PHE A 440 0.33 -15.67 -4.32
CA PHE A 440 -1.12 -15.42 -4.24
C PHE A 440 -1.92 -16.60 -4.77
N GLN A 441 -1.54 -17.09 -5.95
CA GLN A 441 -2.21 -18.23 -6.57
C GLN A 441 -2.17 -19.46 -5.66
N LEU A 442 -0.99 -19.79 -5.10
CA LEU A 442 -0.87 -20.90 -4.15
C LEU A 442 -1.71 -20.71 -2.88
N GLY A 443 -1.85 -19.47 -2.39
CA GLY A 443 -2.73 -19.12 -1.28
C GLY A 443 -4.20 -19.44 -1.56
N LEU A 444 -4.69 -19.00 -2.72
CA LEU A 444 -6.08 -19.23 -3.12
C LEU A 444 -6.34 -20.69 -3.50
N ASP A 445 -5.40 -21.35 -4.16
CA ASP A 445 -5.47 -22.77 -4.49
C ASP A 445 -5.57 -23.62 -3.21
N ALA A 446 -4.82 -23.27 -2.15
CA ALA A 446 -4.91 -23.93 -0.86
C ALA A 446 -6.31 -23.82 -0.23
N LEU A 447 -6.97 -22.65 -0.34
CA LEU A 447 -8.36 -22.49 0.11
C LEU A 447 -9.34 -23.32 -0.75
N LEU A 448 -9.13 -23.39 -2.06
CA LEU A 448 -9.96 -24.20 -2.95
C LEU A 448 -9.79 -25.70 -2.69
N ASP A 449 -8.59 -26.15 -2.35
CA ASP A 449 -8.33 -27.52 -1.94
C ASP A 449 -8.95 -27.82 -0.57
N LEU A 450 -8.87 -26.89 0.38
CA LEU A 450 -9.59 -26.99 1.66
C LEU A 450 -11.10 -27.16 1.40
N ARG A 451 -11.68 -26.34 0.52
CA ARG A 451 -13.09 -26.44 0.10
C ARG A 451 -13.47 -27.82 -0.42
N ARG A 452 -12.59 -28.50 -1.15
CA ARG A 452 -12.84 -29.86 -1.68
C ARG A 452 -12.89 -30.91 -0.57
N ASN A 453 -12.23 -30.66 0.56
CA ASN A 453 -12.16 -31.55 1.70
C ASN A 453 -13.26 -31.30 2.75
N MET A 454 -13.91 -30.14 2.70
CA MET A 454 -15.07 -29.80 3.54
C MET A 454 -16.27 -30.65 3.09
N ARG A 455 -16.67 -31.61 3.93
CA ARG A 455 -17.78 -32.54 3.67
C ARG A 455 -19.07 -32.07 4.29
#